data_AF-A0A3A0CKX3-F1
#
_entry.id   AF-A0A3A0CKX3-F1
#
_cell.length_a   1.000
_cell.length_b   1.000
_cell.length_c   1.000
_cell.angle_alpha   90.00
_cell.angle_beta   90.00
_cell.angle_gamma   90.00
#
_symmetry.space_group_name_H-M   'P 1'
#
loop_
_entity.id
_entity.type
_entity.pdbx_description
1 polymer ?
#
loop_
_entity_poly.entity_id
_entity_poly.type
_entity_poly.pdbx_seq_one_letter_code
_entity_poly.pdbx_strand_id
1 'polypeptide(L)' 'MSRRIAEHERERSRELHEIERTLGELELQSTLTGPDALAHISGHLVRPGDRIRGFLVVEIGDRRVTLSKSGVIRQLSMP' A
#
# COMPACT_ATOMS: atom_id res chain seq x y z
N MET A 1 20.90 -25.25 14.79
CA MET A 1 20.89 -23.88 14.23
C MET A 1 19.54 -23.46 13.61
N SER A 2 18.45 -24.22 13.79
CA SER A 2 17.21 -24.04 12.99
C SER A 2 16.08 -23.22 13.64
N ARG A 3 16.21 -22.82 14.92
CA ARG A 3 15.11 -22.16 15.66
C ARG A 3 14.89 -20.69 15.23
N ARG A 4 15.96 -19.98 14.85
CA ARG A 4 15.91 -18.56 14.46
C ARG A 4 15.29 -18.33 13.07
N ILE A 5 15.50 -19.26 12.13
CA ILE A 5 14.94 -19.17 10.77
C ILE A 5 13.42 -19.31 10.82
N ALA A 6 12.91 -20.32 11.54
CA ALA A 6 11.48 -20.55 11.69
C ALA A 6 10.75 -19.41 12.42
N GLU A 7 11.44 -18.70 13.32
CA GLU A 7 10.89 -17.53 14.01
C GLU A 7 10.81 -16.31 13.08
N HIS A 8 11.88 -16.02 12.32
CA HIS A 8 11.88 -14.97 11.29
C HIS A 8 10.82 -15.20 10.21
N GLU A 9 10.64 -16.43 9.74
CA GLU A 9 9.60 -16.75 8.74
C GLU A 9 8.19 -16.49 9.27
N ARG A 10 7.93 -16.81 10.54
CA ARG A 10 6.63 -16.56 11.19
C ARG A 10 6.36 -15.07 11.36
N GLU A 11 7.35 -14.29 11.79
CA GLU A 11 7.23 -12.84 11.93
C GLU A 11 6.95 -12.17 10.58
N ARG A 12 7.73 -12.54 9.55
CA ARG A 12 7.53 -12.04 8.18
C ARG A 12 6.14 -12.39 7.64
N SER A 13 5.67 -13.60 7.89
CA SER A 13 4.33 -14.02 7.47
C SER A 13 3.24 -13.18 8.13
N ARG A 14 3.35 -12.91 9.44
CA ARG A 14 2.40 -12.06 10.17
C ARG A 14 2.39 -10.63 9.63
N GLU A 15 3.56 -10.06 9.37
CA GLU A 15 3.67 -8.70 8.82
C GLU A 15 3.02 -8.60 7.44
N LEU A 16 3.24 -9.58 6.55
CA LEU A 16 2.61 -9.61 5.24
C LEU A 16 1.08 -9.72 5.33
N HIS A 17 0.56 -10.58 6.22
CA HIS A 17 -0.88 -10.69 6.44
C HIS A 17 -1.48 -9.38 6.98
N GLU A 18 -0.75 -8.65 7.82
CA GLU A 18 -1.20 -7.35 8.31
C GLU A 18 -1.23 -6.30 7.21
N ILE A 19 -0.20 -6.28 6.36
CA ILE A 19 -0.16 -5.41 5.19
C ILE A 19 -1.34 -5.71 4.26
N GLU A 20 -1.60 -6.98 3.96
CA GLU A 20 -2.71 -7.39 3.07
C GLU A 20 -4.07 -7.05 3.66
N ARG A 21 -4.29 -7.30 4.95
CA ARG A 21 -5.52 -6.89 5.65
C ARG A 21 -5.71 -5.38 5.60
N THR A 22 -4.67 -4.60 5.92
CA THR A 22 -4.76 -3.13 5.91
C THR A 22 -4.99 -2.61 4.49
N LEU A 23 -4.39 -3.24 3.48
CA LEU A 23 -4.60 -2.88 2.07
C LEU A 23 -6.04 -3.17 1.64
N GLY A 24 -6.63 -4.27 2.09
CA GLY A 24 -8.02 -4.64 1.79
C GLY A 24 -9.07 -3.71 2.41
N GLU A 25 -8.69 -2.88 3.38
CA GLU A 25 -9.54 -1.81 3.93
C GLU A 25 -9.45 -0.50 3.11
N LEU A 26 -8.47 -0.40 2.20
CA LEU A 26 -8.33 0.74 1.32
C LEU A 26 -9.15 0.54 0.05
N GLU A 27 -9.79 1.60 -0.40
CA GLU A 27 -10.59 1.61 -1.62
C GLU A 27 -10.14 2.79 -2.47
N LEU A 28 -9.73 2.53 -3.71
CA LEU A 28 -9.39 3.57 -4.66
C LEU A 28 -10.67 4.06 -5.34
N GLN A 29 -11.01 5.31 -5.10
CA GLN A 29 -12.27 5.92 -5.55
C GLN A 29 -12.08 6.72 -6.84
N SER A 30 -10.95 7.40 -6.99
CA SER A 30 -10.60 8.09 -8.24
C SER A 30 -9.10 8.36 -8.33
N THR A 31 -8.63 8.59 -9.56
CA THR A 31 -7.25 8.99 -9.88
C THR A 31 -7.27 10.13 -10.90
N LEU A 32 -6.43 11.13 -10.67
CA LEU A 32 -6.04 12.15 -11.62
C LEU A 32 -4.56 11.96 -11.92
N THR A 33 -4.23 11.71 -13.19
CA THR A 33 -2.84 11.55 -13.65
C THR A 33 -2.33 12.83 -14.30
N GLY A 34 -1.01 13.04 -14.29
CA GLY A 34 -0.37 14.22 -14.84
C GLY A 34 0.78 14.74 -13.96
N PRO A 35 1.28 15.97 -14.22
CA PRO A 35 2.33 16.59 -13.42
C PRO A 35 1.97 16.71 -11.94
N ASP A 36 0.68 16.92 -11.63
CA ASP A 36 0.13 17.02 -10.28
C ASP A 36 -0.77 15.81 -9.99
N ALA A 37 -0.20 14.61 -10.08
CA ALA A 37 -0.95 13.38 -9.89
C ALA A 37 -1.58 13.30 -8.48
N LEU A 38 -2.82 12.81 -8.43
CA LEU A 38 -3.64 12.82 -7.22
C LEU A 38 -4.60 11.64 -7.20
N ALA A 39 -4.87 11.09 -6.03
CA ALA A 39 -5.79 9.97 -5.86
C ALA A 39 -6.72 10.23 -4.68
N HIS A 40 -7.92 9.68 -4.76
CA HIS A 40 -8.87 9.65 -3.66
C HIS A 40 -8.96 8.21 -3.15
N ILE A 41 -8.44 7.96 -1.95
CA ILE A 41 -8.34 6.63 -1.33
C ILE A 41 -9.11 6.65 -0.01
N SER A 42 -10.17 5.84 0.09
CA SER A 42 -11.00 5.72 1.30
C SER A 42 -11.39 7.08 1.91
N GLY A 43 -11.83 8.03 1.07
CA GLY A 43 -12.22 9.38 1.47
C GLY A 43 -11.07 10.38 1.62
N HIS A 44 -9.81 9.96 1.48
CA HIS A 44 -8.63 10.80 1.66
C HIS A 44 -7.99 11.17 0.33
N LEU A 45 -7.73 12.47 0.14
CA LEU A 45 -7.02 13.00 -1.01
C LEU A 45 -5.51 12.83 -0.78
N VAL A 46 -4.80 12.14 -1.66
CA VAL A 46 -3.37 11.84 -1.50
C VAL A 46 -2.57 12.10 -2.79
N ARG A 47 -1.29 12.43 -2.63
CA ARG A 47 -0.30 12.64 -3.70
C ARG A 47 0.90 11.69 -3.54
N PRO A 48 1.75 11.52 -4.57
CA PRO A 48 3.02 10.82 -4.40
C PRO A 48 3.85 11.44 -3.27
N GLY A 49 4.35 10.60 -2.36
CA GLY A 49 5.05 11.02 -1.15
C GLY A 49 4.18 11.05 0.12
N ASP A 50 2.84 11.10 -0.01
CA ASP A 50 1.94 11.12 1.14
C ASP A 50 1.85 9.73 1.80
N ARG A 51 1.39 9.72 3.06
CA ARG A 51 1.16 8.49 3.83
C ARG A 51 -0.31 8.30 4.16
N ILE A 52 -0.82 7.09 3.95
CA ILE A 52 -2.18 6.68 4.32
C ILE A 52 -2.17 5.29 4.97
N ARG A 53 -2.71 5.17 6.19
CA ARG A 53 -2.72 3.91 6.98
C ARG A 53 -1.35 3.18 7.04
N GLY A 54 -0.26 3.96 7.07
CA GLY A 54 1.11 3.47 7.09
C GLY A 54 1.71 3.12 5.71
N PHE A 55 0.92 3.16 4.64
CA PHE A 55 1.42 3.06 3.27
C PHE A 55 1.91 4.41 2.77
N LEU A 56 3.08 4.43 2.15
CA LEU A 56 3.60 5.54 1.34
C LEU A 56 3.01 5.43 -0.06
N VAL A 57 2.44 6.51 -0.57
CA VAL A 57 2.04 6.62 -1.98
C VAL A 57 3.29 6.83 -2.82
N VAL A 58 3.60 5.85 -3.67
CA VAL A 58 4.81 5.88 -4.53
C VAL A 58 4.48 6.51 -5.87
N GLU A 59 3.40 6.07 -6.49
CA GLU A 59 3.02 6.48 -7.84
C GLU A 59 1.49 6.42 -7.98
N ILE A 60 0.94 7.37 -8.72
CA ILE A 60 -0.48 7.41 -9.07
C ILE A 60 -0.57 7.30 -10.59
N GLY A 61 -1.14 6.19 -11.05
CA GLY A 61 -1.38 5.91 -12.46
C GLY A 61 -2.87 5.91 -12.79
N ASP A 62 -3.19 5.55 -14.03
CA ASP A 62 -4.58 5.46 -14.47
C ASP A 62 -5.29 4.31 -13.74
N ARG A 63 -6.34 4.64 -12.96
CA ARG A 63 -7.16 3.72 -12.15
C ARG A 63 -6.37 2.85 -11.16
N ARG A 64 -5.12 3.21 -10.86
CA ARG A 64 -4.21 2.43 -10.00
C ARG A 64 -3.30 3.33 -9.18
N VAL A 65 -2.99 2.89 -7.97
CA VAL A 65 -2.03 3.55 -7.08
C VAL A 65 -1.02 2.52 -6.57
N THR A 66 0.26 2.83 -6.71
CA THR A 66 1.34 2.03 -6.14
C THR A 66 1.63 2.52 -4.72
N LEU A 67 1.54 1.61 -3.76
CA LEU A 67 1.73 1.85 -2.33
C LEU A 67 2.92 1.05 -1.80
N SER A 68 3.65 1.60 -0.82
CA SER A 68 4.75 0.92 -0.15
C SER A 68 4.60 0.95 1.37
N LYS A 69 4.75 -0.19 2.05
CA LYS A 69 4.74 -0.28 3.52
C LYS A 69 5.77 -1.31 3.96
N SER A 70 6.65 -0.95 4.90
CA SER A 70 7.78 -1.80 5.35
C SER A 70 8.64 -2.35 4.20
N GLY A 71 8.82 -1.60 3.11
CA GLY A 71 9.55 -2.05 1.93
C GLY A 71 8.79 -3.02 1.02
N VAL A 72 7.54 -3.39 1.35
CA VAL A 72 6.66 -4.20 0.52
C VAL A 72 5.84 -3.27 -0.39
N ILE A 73 5.96 -3.49 -1.70
CA ILE A 73 5.20 -2.76 -2.72
C ILE A 73 3.90 -3.52 -3.03
N ARG A 74 2.80 -2.78 -3.10
CA ARG A 74 1.47 -3.27 -3.48
C ARG A 74 0.77 -2.29 -4.40
N GLN A 75 -0.14 -2.80 -5.20
CA GLN A 75 -0.99 -1.99 -6.07
C GLN A 75 -2.40 -1.99 -5.52
N LEU A 76 -2.98 -0.80 -5.40
CA LEU A 76 -4.39 -0.60 -5.16
C LEU A 76 -5.03 -0.20 -6.48
N SER A 77 -5.99 -0.98 -6.93
CA SER A 77 -6.74 -0.71 -8.16
C SER A 77 -8.16 -0.31 -7.80
N MET A 78 -8.78 0.49 -8.67
CA MET A 78 -10.23 0.68 -8.59
C MET A 78 -10.93 -0.67 -8.80
N PRO A 79 -12.06 -0.94 -8.10
CA PRO A 79 -12.90 -2.10 -8.38
C PRO A 79 -13.43 -2.09 -9.83
#